data_AF-A0AAV2S6H9-F1
#
_entry.id   AF-A0AAV2S6H9-F1
#
_cell.length_a   1.000
_cell.length_b   1.000
_cell.length_c   1.000
_cell.angle_alpha   90.00
_cell.angle_beta   90.00
_cell.angle_gamma   90.00
#
_symmetry.space_group_name_H-M   'P 1'
#
loop_
_entity.id
_entity.type
_entity.pdbx_description
1 polymer ?
#
loop_
_entity_poly.entity_id
_entity_poly.type
_entity_poly.pdbx_seq_one_letter_code
_entity_poly.pdbx_strand_id
1 'polypeptide(L)'
;FFDQIRIEDPNVPELCNKTSELTPFSILLNCLQRNFGLSGASIESKLVTQKNQKNEFVMSVGKHTVQVQCKNKKDGKQKASQAILQKLHPHIQSWGSLLRLYGNRSLQSMREKKAEEQEITLLQSNATLNQPNTSIINKLKQEMLKLHEMKKSIQPIGRFLPPENTLLPSSSGIDLNNVDL
;
A
#
# COMPACT_ATOMS: atom_id res chain seq x y z
N PHE A 1 -0.10 -4.40 17.26
CA PHE A 1 0.29 -3.22 18.06
C PHE A 1 -0.34 -1.93 17.49
N PHE A 2 0.02 -1.52 16.27
CA PHE A 2 -0.51 -0.27 15.68
C PHE A 2 -2.02 -0.26 15.36
N ASP A 3 -2.72 -1.40 15.44
CA ASP A 3 -4.17 -1.49 15.16
C ASP A 3 -5.06 -0.84 16.21
N GLN A 4 -4.55 -0.66 17.43
CA GLN A 4 -5.27 -0.01 18.52
C GLN A 4 -4.99 1.49 18.60
N ILE A 5 -4.01 1.98 17.82
CA ILE A 5 -3.54 3.36 17.88
C ILE A 5 -4.31 4.19 16.86
N ARG A 6 -4.90 5.31 17.30
CA ARG A 6 -5.61 6.23 16.42
C ARG A 6 -4.65 7.02 15.54
N ILE A 7 -5.11 7.44 14.37
CA ILE A 7 -4.28 8.18 13.41
C ILE A 7 -3.79 9.51 13.99
N GLU A 8 -4.65 10.21 14.74
CA GLU A 8 -4.38 11.53 15.32
C GLU A 8 -3.64 11.47 16.67
N ASP A 9 -3.18 10.28 17.10
CA ASP A 9 -2.48 10.15 18.38
C ASP A 9 -1.11 10.87 18.31
N PRO A 10 -0.81 11.76 19.28
CA PRO A 10 0.44 12.54 19.28
C PRO A 10 1.70 11.68 19.43
N ASN A 11 1.59 10.44 19.91
CA ASN A 11 2.73 9.54 20.12
C ASN A 11 3.11 8.74 18.87
N VAL A 12 2.26 8.71 17.84
CA VAL A 12 2.51 7.98 16.58
C VAL A 12 3.87 8.30 15.97
N PRO A 13 4.33 9.57 15.86
CA PRO A 13 5.63 9.87 15.28
C PRO A 13 6.79 9.26 16.09
N GLU A 14 6.70 9.23 17.42
CA GLU A 14 7.72 8.63 18.28
C GLU A 14 7.72 7.11 18.17
N LEU A 15 6.53 6.50 18.13
CA LEU A 15 6.37 5.06 17.94
C LEU A 15 6.91 4.60 16.58
N CYS A 16 6.64 5.36 15.50
CA CYS A 16 7.22 5.07 14.19
C CYS A 16 8.76 5.09 14.23
N ASN A 17 9.37 6.07 14.91
CA ASN A 17 10.82 6.14 15.04
C ASN A 17 11.39 4.96 15.84
N LYS A 18 10.71 4.52 16.91
CA LYS A 18 11.15 3.38 17.73
C LYS A 18 11.06 2.05 16.99
N THR A 19 10.04 1.88 16.15
CA THR A 19 9.80 0.63 15.41
C THR A 19 10.39 0.63 14.00
N SER A 20 11.14 1.68 13.63
CA SER A 20 11.69 1.87 12.26
C SER A 20 10.62 1.85 11.16
N GLU A 21 9.41 2.29 11.50
CA GLU A 21 8.30 2.44 10.57
C GLU A 21 8.25 3.84 9.96
N LEU A 22 7.53 4.00 8.86
CA LEU A 22 7.42 5.28 8.18
C LEU A 22 6.71 6.33 9.05
N THR A 23 7.27 7.54 9.07
CA THR A 23 6.67 8.68 9.78
C THR A 23 5.35 9.12 9.11
N PRO A 24 4.45 9.79 9.84
CA PRO A 24 3.17 10.24 9.27
C PRO A 24 3.28 11.06 7.98
N PHE A 25 4.25 11.95 7.90
CA PHE A 25 4.51 12.71 6.67
C PHE A 25 4.96 11.82 5.51
N SER A 26 5.77 10.79 5.77
CA SER A 26 6.20 9.84 4.74
C SER A 26 5.02 9.00 4.24
N ILE A 27 4.14 8.56 5.14
CA ILE A 27 2.89 7.87 4.79
C ILE A 27 1.98 8.76 3.94
N LEU A 28 1.84 10.03 4.30
CA LEU A 28 1.10 11.00 3.49
C LEU A 28 1.68 11.13 2.08
N LEU A 29 3.00 11.26 1.95
CA LEU A 29 3.65 11.34 0.64
C LEU A 29 3.38 10.09 -0.21
N ASN A 30 3.47 8.91 0.39
CA ASN A 30 3.18 7.65 -0.31
C ASN A 30 1.70 7.54 -0.71
N CYS A 31 0.79 7.97 0.16
CA CYS A 31 -0.63 8.03 -0.16
C CYS A 31 -0.87 8.95 -1.36
N LEU A 32 -0.23 10.11 -1.39
CA LEU A 32 -0.37 11.07 -2.48
C LEU A 32 0.22 10.53 -3.78
N GLN A 33 1.42 9.96 -3.73
CA GLN A 33 2.08 9.38 -4.90
C GLN A 33 1.28 8.22 -5.51
N ARG A 34 0.66 7.36 -4.68
CA ARG A 34 -0.14 6.23 -5.17
C ARG A 34 -1.48 6.63 -5.76
N ASN A 35 -2.17 7.60 -5.16
CA ASN A 35 -3.53 7.96 -5.58
C ASN A 35 -3.55 9.05 -6.67
N PHE A 36 -2.56 9.95 -6.71
CA PHE A 36 -2.59 11.15 -7.57
C PHE A 36 -1.36 11.28 -8.50
N GLY A 37 -0.41 10.33 -8.45
CA GLY A 37 0.80 10.35 -9.28
C GLY A 37 1.85 11.39 -8.84
N LEU A 38 2.98 11.47 -9.56
CA LEU A 38 4.11 12.35 -9.20
C LEU A 38 3.79 13.86 -9.32
N SER A 39 2.79 14.25 -10.11
CA SER A 39 2.52 15.65 -10.46
C SER A 39 1.34 16.28 -9.70
N GLY A 40 0.55 15.48 -8.96
CA GLY A 40 -0.75 15.93 -8.41
C GLY A 40 -0.73 16.48 -6.98
N ALA A 41 0.40 16.45 -6.28
CA ALA A 41 0.44 16.66 -4.83
C ALA A 41 1.38 17.80 -4.42
N SER A 42 1.03 19.03 -4.79
CA SER A 42 1.68 20.21 -4.21
C SER A 42 1.25 20.35 -2.75
N ILE A 43 2.13 19.99 -1.81
CA ILE A 43 1.90 20.17 -0.38
C ILE A 43 2.37 21.58 -0.01
N GLU A 44 1.43 22.46 0.28
CA GLU A 44 1.75 23.79 0.82
C GLU A 44 1.79 23.71 2.34
N SER A 45 2.86 24.23 2.94
CA SER A 45 2.99 24.27 4.40
C SER A 45 3.50 25.61 4.87
N LYS A 46 2.82 26.20 5.86
CA LYS A 46 3.15 27.51 6.44
C LYS A 46 3.14 27.42 7.96
N LEU A 47 4.14 28.04 8.59
CA LEU A 47 4.18 28.21 10.05
C LEU A 47 3.69 29.63 10.36
N VAL A 48 2.66 29.75 11.19
CA VAL A 48 2.07 31.01 11.62
C VAL A 48 2.32 31.16 13.12
N THR A 49 3.04 32.21 13.51
CA THR A 49 3.26 32.54 14.92
C THR A 49 2.15 33.48 15.37
N GLN A 50 1.27 33.03 16.26
CA GLN A 50 0.25 33.90 16.84
C GLN A 50 0.81 34.79 17.98
N LYS A 51 0.13 35.91 18.21
CA LYS A 51 0.44 36.90 19.27
C LYS A 51 0.54 36.31 20.69
N ASN A 52 -0.02 35.12 20.93
CA ASN A 52 -0.01 34.41 22.23
C ASN A 52 1.12 33.34 22.37
N GLN A 53 2.21 33.46 21.61
CA GLN A 53 3.35 32.50 21.60
C GLN A 53 3.01 31.04 21.24
N LYS A 54 1.78 30.76 20.78
CA LYS A 54 1.41 29.45 20.25
C LYS A 54 1.72 29.42 18.76
N ASN A 55 2.61 28.51 18.36
CA ASN A 55 2.92 28.29 16.96
C ASN A 55 1.84 27.42 16.33
N GLU A 56 1.28 27.88 15.23
CA GLU A 56 0.30 27.14 14.43
C GLU A 56 0.95 26.71 13.12
N PHE A 57 0.69 25.49 12.71
CA PHE A 57 1.16 24.93 11.46
C PHE A 57 -0.03 24.69 10.54
N VAL A 58 -0.02 25.34 9.39
CA VAL A 58 -1.05 25.19 8.36
C VAL A 58 -0.47 24.33 7.24
N MET A 59 -1.18 23.26 6.88
CA MET A 59 -0.85 22.39 5.76
C MET A 59 -2.05 22.28 4.82
N SER A 60 -1.82 22.48 3.53
CA SER A 60 -2.81 22.30 2.48
C SER A 60 -2.35 21.24 1.50
N VAL A 61 -3.23 20.28 1.22
CA VAL A 61 -3.02 19.18 0.27
C VAL A 61 -4.25 19.09 -0.62
N GLY A 62 -4.15 19.66 -1.82
CA GLY A 62 -5.28 19.78 -2.75
C GLY A 62 -6.45 20.53 -2.11
N LYS A 63 -7.59 19.85 -1.96
CA LYS A 63 -8.81 20.39 -1.33
C LYS A 63 -8.83 20.37 0.20
N HIS A 64 -7.85 19.73 0.84
CA HIS A 64 -7.84 19.56 2.30
C HIS A 64 -6.83 20.52 2.92
N THR A 65 -7.34 21.46 3.72
CA THR A 65 -6.53 22.34 4.57
C THR A 65 -6.72 21.98 6.03
N VAL A 66 -5.63 21.95 6.79
CA VAL A 66 -5.62 21.74 8.24
C VAL A 66 -4.72 22.76 8.92
N GLN A 67 -5.09 23.12 10.14
CA GLN A 67 -4.34 24.00 11.02
C GLN A 67 -4.19 23.28 12.36
N VAL A 68 -2.95 23.13 12.82
CA VAL A 68 -2.64 22.41 14.07
C VAL A 68 -1.72 23.25 14.96
N GLN A 69 -1.96 23.19 16.26
CA GLN A 69 -1.05 23.79 17.25
C GLN A 69 0.18 22.89 17.42
N CYS A 70 1.36 23.48 17.37
CA CYS A 70 2.62 22.75 17.44
C CYS A 70 3.65 23.50 18.29
N LYS A 71 4.59 22.75 18.87
CA LYS A 71 5.74 23.35 19.56
C LYS A 71 6.82 23.72 18.54
N ASN A 72 7.10 22.78 17.63
CA ASN A 72 8.20 22.85 16.67
C ASN A 72 7.69 22.60 15.24
N LYS A 73 8.41 23.10 14.23
CA LYS A 73 8.10 22.85 12.80
C LYS A 73 7.99 21.34 12.46
N LYS A 74 8.87 20.52 13.05
CA LYS A 74 8.88 19.06 12.83
C LYS A 74 7.62 18.39 13.40
N ASP A 75 7.21 18.77 14.62
CA ASP A 75 6.00 18.28 15.27
C ASP A 75 4.73 18.71 14.51
N GLY A 76 4.66 19.99 14.13
CA GLY A 76 3.55 20.53 13.34
C GLY A 76 3.41 19.82 12.00
N LYS A 77 4.52 19.53 11.31
CA LYS A 77 4.51 18.76 10.07
C LYS A 77 3.89 17.37 10.25
N GLN A 78 4.23 16.65 11.32
CA GLN A 78 3.71 15.30 11.55
C GLN A 78 2.23 15.32 11.96
N LYS A 79 1.83 16.20 12.89
CA LYS A 79 0.43 16.35 13.31
C LYS A 79 -0.48 16.80 12.18
N ALA A 80 -0.03 17.76 11.38
CA ALA A 80 -0.78 18.19 10.21
C ALA A 80 -0.93 17.05 9.19
N SER A 81 0.11 16.23 9.02
CA SER A 81 0.04 15.06 8.14
C SER A 81 -0.97 14.03 8.63
N GLN A 82 -1.04 13.77 9.94
CA GLN A 82 -2.04 12.88 10.54
C GLN A 82 -3.46 13.41 10.32
N ALA A 83 -3.69 14.70 10.55
CA ALA A 83 -4.99 15.32 10.35
C ALA A 83 -5.44 15.27 8.87
N ILE A 84 -4.51 15.50 7.93
CA ILE A 84 -4.79 15.33 6.49
C ILE A 84 -5.11 13.86 6.18
N LEU A 85 -4.32 12.91 6.68
CA LEU A 85 -4.55 11.48 6.47
C LEU A 85 -5.93 11.03 6.99
N GLN A 86 -6.36 11.54 8.15
CA GLN A 86 -7.70 11.28 8.68
C GLN A 86 -8.80 11.86 7.78
N LYS A 87 -8.60 13.06 7.22
CA LYS A 87 -9.54 13.65 6.24
C LYS A 87 -9.58 12.87 4.91
N LEU A 88 -8.45 12.34 4.46
CA LEU A 88 -8.36 11.53 3.24
C LEU A 88 -9.01 10.15 3.41
N HIS A 89 -8.94 9.58 4.62
CA HIS A 89 -9.48 8.26 4.94
C HIS A 89 -10.42 8.32 6.15
N PRO A 90 -11.63 8.89 6.01
CA PRO A 90 -12.56 9.06 7.13
C PRO A 90 -12.99 7.73 7.77
N HIS A 91 -12.97 6.63 7.02
CA HIS A 91 -13.34 5.30 7.51
C HIS A 91 -12.19 4.54 8.17
N ILE A 92 -10.95 5.00 8.02
CA ILE A 92 -9.80 4.37 8.65
C ILE A 92 -9.55 5.08 9.99
N GLN A 93 -9.61 4.32 11.08
CA GLN A 93 -9.42 4.86 12.42
C GLN A 93 -8.07 4.47 13.03
N SER A 94 -7.45 3.39 12.54
CA SER A 94 -6.22 2.85 13.11
C SER A 94 -4.98 3.12 12.25
N TRP A 95 -3.88 3.45 12.91
CA TRP A 95 -2.57 3.66 12.28
C TRP A 95 -2.04 2.39 11.60
N GLY A 96 -2.29 1.23 12.21
CA GLY A 96 -1.90 -0.07 11.63
C GLY A 96 -2.50 -0.32 10.25
N SER A 97 -3.74 0.12 10.01
CA SER A 97 -4.37 0.02 8.69
C SER A 97 -3.65 0.89 7.64
N LEU A 98 -3.28 2.11 8.00
CA LEU A 98 -2.48 3.00 7.13
C LEU A 98 -1.10 2.40 6.84
N LEU A 99 -0.43 1.80 7.82
CA LEU A 99 0.86 1.14 7.61
C LEU A 99 0.76 -0.05 6.66
N ARG A 100 -0.35 -0.80 6.67
CA ARG A 100 -0.54 -1.88 5.69
C ARG A 100 -0.77 -1.37 4.27
N LEU A 101 -1.44 -0.23 4.12
CA LEU A 101 -1.73 0.37 2.81
C LEU A 101 -0.53 1.11 2.20
N TYR A 102 0.21 1.84 3.05
CA TYR A 102 1.22 2.82 2.62
C TYR A 102 2.60 2.65 3.28
N GLY A 103 2.74 1.71 4.21
CA GLY A 103 3.98 1.47 4.97
C GLY A 103 5.05 0.70 4.19
N ASN A 104 6.18 0.44 4.84
CA ASN A 104 7.39 -0.12 4.21
C ASN A 104 7.13 -1.44 3.48
N ARG A 105 6.40 -2.38 4.09
CA ARG A 105 6.09 -3.68 3.48
C ARG A 105 5.28 -3.54 2.17
N SER A 106 4.37 -2.57 2.13
CA SER A 106 3.57 -2.27 0.94
C SER A 106 4.43 -1.67 -0.19
N LEU A 107 5.48 -0.90 0.14
CA LEU A 107 6.39 -0.30 -0.82
C LEU A 107 7.43 -1.28 -1.33
N GLN A 108 7.93 -2.14 -0.45
CA GLN A 108 8.89 -3.17 -0.80
C GLN A 108 8.30 -4.13 -1.83
N SER A 109 7.08 -4.64 -1.60
CA SER A 109 6.41 -5.50 -2.58
C SER A 109 6.18 -4.82 -3.94
N MET A 110 5.88 -3.51 -3.96
CA MET A 110 5.71 -2.77 -5.21
C MET A 110 7.03 -2.53 -5.95
N ARG A 111 8.11 -2.20 -5.21
CA ARG A 111 9.45 -2.02 -5.79
C ARG A 111 10.01 -3.34 -6.31
N GLU A 112 9.81 -4.42 -5.57
CA GLU A 112 10.21 -5.76 -5.98
C GLU A 112 9.49 -6.18 -7.26
N LYS A 113 8.14 -6.03 -7.32
CA LYS A 113 7.37 -6.32 -8.54
C LYS A 113 7.84 -5.50 -9.74
N LYS A 114 8.08 -4.19 -9.55
CA LYS A 114 8.54 -3.32 -10.63
C LYS A 114 9.98 -3.65 -11.07
N ALA A 115 10.85 -4.02 -10.14
CA ALA A 115 12.20 -4.47 -10.44
C ALA A 115 12.18 -5.80 -11.22
N GLU A 116 11.28 -6.71 -10.86
CA GLU A 116 11.07 -7.99 -11.54
C GLU A 116 10.53 -7.79 -12.96
N GLU A 117 9.58 -6.88 -13.17
CA GLU A 117 9.12 -6.46 -14.52
C GLU A 117 10.26 -5.85 -15.37
N GLN A 118 11.10 -5.02 -14.74
CA GLN A 118 12.27 -4.41 -15.42
C GLN A 118 13.33 -5.45 -15.77
N GLU A 119 13.57 -6.44 -14.89
CA GLU A 119 14.47 -7.55 -15.15
C GLU A 119 13.99 -8.35 -16.37
N ILE A 120 12.70 -8.66 -16.48
CA ILE A 120 12.13 -9.34 -17.65
C ILE A 120 12.34 -8.52 -18.92
N THR A 121 12.09 -7.21 -18.87
CA THR A 121 12.27 -6.31 -20.03
C THR A 121 13.73 -6.25 -20.47
N LEU A 122 14.66 -6.22 -19.51
CA LEU A 122 16.10 -6.21 -19.79
C LEU A 122 16.57 -7.55 -20.37
N LEU A 123 16.07 -8.66 -19.85
CA LEU A 123 16.35 -9.97 -20.41
C LEU A 123 15.84 -10.05 -21.85
N GLN A 124 14.66 -9.50 -22.15
CA GLN A 124 14.11 -9.42 -23.51
C GLN A 124 14.94 -8.54 -24.43
N SER A 125 15.42 -7.38 -23.96
CA SER A 125 16.25 -6.48 -24.77
C SER A 125 17.67 -7.02 -25.03
N ASN A 126 18.20 -7.81 -24.09
CA ASN A 126 19.52 -8.45 -24.23
C ASN A 126 19.47 -9.74 -25.08
N ALA A 127 18.31 -10.10 -25.64
CA ALA A 127 18.21 -11.20 -26.57
C ALA A 127 18.99 -10.86 -27.85
N THR A 128 20.00 -11.68 -28.17
CA THR A 128 20.68 -11.61 -29.47
C THR A 128 19.68 -11.94 -30.58
N LEU A 129 19.65 -11.10 -31.62
CA LEU A 129 18.81 -11.31 -32.80
C LEU A 129 19.11 -12.72 -33.37
N ASN A 130 18.08 -13.55 -33.54
CA ASN A 130 18.13 -14.93 -34.07
C ASN A 130 18.67 -16.02 -33.13
N GLN A 131 18.77 -15.80 -31.82
CA GLN A 131 18.99 -16.90 -30.85
C GLN A 131 17.88 -16.96 -29.79
N PRO A 132 17.53 -18.16 -29.32
CA PRO A 132 16.55 -18.30 -28.25
C PRO A 132 17.06 -17.68 -26.96
N ASN A 133 16.21 -16.88 -26.30
CA ASN A 133 16.55 -16.22 -25.05
C ASN A 133 16.53 -17.22 -23.88
N THR A 134 17.65 -17.92 -23.71
CA THR A 134 17.84 -18.92 -22.65
C THR A 134 17.71 -18.33 -21.25
N SER A 135 18.02 -17.04 -21.08
CA SER A 135 17.91 -16.35 -19.79
C SER A 135 16.45 -16.19 -19.33
N ILE A 136 15.54 -15.85 -20.25
CA ILE A 136 14.10 -15.79 -19.99
C ILE A 136 13.53 -17.18 -19.72
N ILE A 137 13.93 -18.18 -20.51
CA ILE A 137 13.45 -19.56 -20.33
C ILE A 137 13.86 -20.10 -18.95
N ASN A 138 15.08 -19.81 -18.51
CA ASN A 138 15.55 -20.20 -17.17
C ASN A 138 14.82 -19.46 -16.05
N LYS A 139 14.55 -18.15 -16.19
CA LYS A 139 13.73 -17.39 -15.24
C LYS A 139 12.30 -17.95 -15.15
N LEU A 140 11.69 -18.25 -16.29
CA LEU A 140 10.36 -18.89 -16.36
C LEU A 140 10.37 -20.26 -15.66
N LYS A 141 11.40 -21.08 -15.89
CA LYS A 141 11.54 -22.38 -15.23
C LYS A 141 11.61 -22.24 -13.70
N GLN A 142 12.38 -21.27 -13.19
CA GLN A 142 12.47 -21.00 -11.76
C GLN A 142 11.13 -20.59 -11.15
N GLU A 143 10.40 -19.65 -11.79
CA GLU A 143 9.09 -19.22 -11.30
C GLU A 143 8.03 -20.33 -11.41
N MET A 144 8.08 -21.18 -12.44
CA MET A 144 7.22 -22.37 -12.55
C MET A 144 7.46 -23.38 -11.43
N LEU A 145 8.71 -23.59 -11.02
CA LEU A 145 9.04 -24.46 -9.89
C LEU A 145 8.51 -23.90 -8.56
N LYS A 146 8.65 -22.60 -8.33
CA LYS A 146 8.11 -21.90 -7.16
C LYS A 146 6.59 -21.98 -7.09
N LEU A 147 5.90 -21.81 -8.23
CA LEU A 147 4.45 -21.99 -8.32
C LEU A 147 4.04 -23.44 -8.06
N HIS A 148 4.83 -24.43 -8.52
CA HIS A 148 4.58 -25.84 -8.23
C HIS A 148 4.67 -26.14 -6.73
N GLU A 149 5.68 -25.61 -6.03
CA GLU A 149 5.80 -25.75 -4.58
C GLU A 149 4.64 -25.10 -3.83
N MET A 150 4.22 -23.90 -4.24
CA MET A 150 3.03 -23.23 -3.68
C MET A 150 1.76 -24.04 -3.89
N LYS A 151 1.55 -24.60 -5.09
CA LYS A 151 0.38 -25.47 -5.34
C LYS A 151 0.43 -26.77 -4.53
N LYS A 152 1.61 -27.33 -4.30
CA LYS A 152 1.80 -28.53 -3.49
C LYS A 152 1.54 -28.29 -2.00
N SER A 153 1.86 -27.10 -1.49
CA SER A 153 1.62 -26.71 -0.10
C SER A 153 0.15 -26.41 0.18
N ILE A 154 -0.62 -26.03 -0.84
CA ILE A 154 -2.08 -25.93 -0.78
C ILE A 154 -2.65 -27.36 -0.92
N GLN A 155 -2.69 -28.08 0.20
CA GLN A 155 -3.42 -29.35 0.29
C GLN A 155 -4.91 -29.02 0.49
N PRO A 156 -5.83 -29.52 -0.36
CA PRO A 156 -7.26 -29.39 -0.09
C PRO A 156 -7.58 -30.14 1.21
N ILE A 157 -8.26 -29.47 2.14
CA ILE A 157 -8.64 -29.99 3.47
C ILE A 157 -9.59 -31.21 3.34
N GLY A 158 -10.17 -31.43 2.16
CA GLY A 158 -10.93 -32.61 1.78
C GLY A 158 -11.72 -32.36 0.49
N ARG A 159 -12.28 -33.43 -0.09
CA ARG A 159 -13.31 -33.32 -1.13
C ARG A 159 -14.65 -33.18 -0.42
N PHE A 160 -15.38 -32.10 -0.70
CA PHE A 160 -16.75 -31.98 -0.22
C PHE A 160 -17.58 -33.13 -0.80
N LEU A 161 -18.07 -34.01 0.07
CA LEU A 161 -19.04 -35.04 -0.26
C LEU A 161 -20.41 -34.50 0.18
N PRO A 162 -21.27 -34.08 -0.75
CA PRO A 162 -22.62 -33.66 -0.39
C PRO A 162 -23.38 -34.85 0.24
N PRO A 163 -24.30 -34.60 1.19
CA PRO A 163 -25.21 -35.62 1.69
C PRO A 163 -26.03 -36.24 0.54
N GLU A 164 -26.36 -37.53 0.63
CA GLU A 164 -27.03 -38.32 -0.43
C GLU A 164 -28.37 -37.72 -0.91
N ASN A 165 -28.99 -36.83 -0.13
CA ASN A 165 -30.27 -36.20 -0.44
C ASN A 165 -30.15 -34.81 -1.09
N THR A 166 -28.95 -34.33 -1.43
CA THR A 166 -28.74 -33.03 -2.04
C THR A 166 -28.45 -33.17 -3.53
N LEU A 167 -29.45 -32.87 -4.37
CA LEU A 167 -29.24 -32.71 -5.81
C LEU A 167 -28.33 -31.49 -6.03
N LEU A 168 -27.06 -31.73 -6.34
CA LEU A 168 -26.18 -30.68 -6.83
C LEU A 168 -26.63 -30.28 -8.25
N PRO A 169 -26.68 -28.99 -8.58
CA PRO A 169 -26.91 -28.57 -9.96
C PRO A 169 -25.82 -29.17 -10.85
N SER A 170 -26.23 -30.03 -11.78
CA SER A 170 -25.35 -30.56 -12.80
C SER A 170 -24.97 -29.42 -13.75
N SER A 171 -23.67 -29.18 -13.88
CA SER A 171 -23.03 -28.10 -14.64
C SER A 171 -23.15 -26.68 -14.05
N SER A 172 -22.19 -26.33 -13.21
CA SER A 172 -21.60 -24.98 -13.24
C SER A 172 -20.27 -25.08 -13.99
N GLY A 173 -20.36 -25.40 -15.28
CA GLY A 173 -19.30 -25.10 -16.23
C GLY A 173 -19.21 -23.58 -16.37
N ILE A 174 -18.00 -23.10 -16.60
CA ILE A 174 -17.57 -21.70 -16.61
C ILE A 174 -18.18 -20.97 -17.83
N ASP A 175 -19.50 -20.76 -17.84
CA ASP A 175 -20.18 -20.02 -18.91
C ASP A 175 -20.54 -18.62 -18.41
N LEU A 176 -19.73 -17.64 -18.84
CA LEU A 176 -19.87 -16.21 -18.53
C LEU A 176 -21.08 -15.54 -19.20
N ASN A 177 -21.87 -16.29 -19.98
CA ASN A 177 -23.04 -15.78 -20.70
C ASN A 177 -24.34 -15.78 -19.90
N ASN A 178 -24.35 -16.30 -18.67
CA ASN A 178 -25.57 -16.47 -17.87
C ASN A 178 -25.70 -15.46 -16.70
N VAL A 179 -24.98 -14.35 -16.77
CA VAL A 179 -25.09 -13.25 -15.81
C VAL A 179 -25.76 -12.08 -16.51
N ASP A 180 -27.08 -11.96 -16.35
CA ASP A 180 -27.80 -10.73 -16.68
C ASP A 180 -27.36 -9.63 -15.68
N LEU A 181 -26.98 -8.48 -16.23
CA LEU A 181 -26.60 -7.27 -15.47
C LEU A 181 -27.84 -6.47 -15.05
#